data_AF-A0A3D2MB07-F1
#
_entry.id   AF-A0A3D2MB07-F1
#
_cell.length_a   1.000
_cell.length_b   1.000
_cell.length_c   1.000
_cell.angle_alpha   90.00
_cell.angle_beta   90.00
_cell.angle_gamma   90.00
#
_symmetry.space_group_name_H-M   'P 1'
#
loop_
_entity.id
_entity.type
_entity.pdbx_description
1 polymer ?
#
loop_
_entity_poly.entity_id
_entity_poly.type
_entity_poly.pdbx_seq_one_letter_code
_entity_poly.pdbx_strand_id
1 'polypeptide(L)'
;MKIIKKEILMDEDLKQKLEIICSFANTKPTFINGSIRSIEKTNLNYIEPHRVIIKGITFLAFNYDKYIYIKNIRNKIKLTELEDYLKNI
;
A
#
# COMPACT_ATOMS: atom_id res chain seq x y z
N MET A 1 -10.25 22.00 -15.26
CA MET A 1 -9.97 21.53 -13.90
C MET A 1 -8.57 20.92 -13.89
N LYS A 2 -7.65 21.47 -13.08
CA LYS A 2 -6.26 20.99 -13.02
C LYS A 2 -6.07 20.15 -11.76
N ILE A 3 -5.45 18.99 -11.90
CA ILE A 3 -5.12 18.08 -10.79
C ILE A 3 -3.61 18.15 -10.58
N ILE A 4 -3.19 18.50 -9.37
CA ILE A 4 -1.78 18.54 -8.97
C ILE A 4 -1.47 17.21 -8.29
N LYS A 5 -0.40 16.54 -8.72
CA LYS A 5 0.09 15.28 -8.12
C LYS A 5 1.38 15.53 -7.37
N LYS A 6 1.44 15.09 -6.12
CA LYS A 6 2.66 15.09 -5.30
C LYS A 6 2.88 13.69 -4.73
N GLU A 7 4.03 13.09 -5.03
CA GLU A 7 4.39 11.77 -4.48
C GLU A 7 4.49 11.83 -2.95
N ILE A 8 4.06 10.75 -2.29
CA ILE A 8 4.28 10.51 -0.87
C ILE A 8 5.19 9.30 -0.76
N LEU A 9 6.28 9.42 0.00
CA LEU A 9 7.18 8.30 0.26
C LEU A 9 6.53 7.31 1.23
N MET A 10 6.67 6.02 0.94
CA MET A 10 6.35 4.98 1.91
C MET A 10 7.29 5.08 3.11
N ASP A 11 6.73 4.98 4.31
CA ASP A 11 7.53 4.96 5.54
C ASP A 11 8.47 3.75 5.53
N GLU A 12 9.73 3.96 5.92
CA GLU A 12 10.72 2.87 5.98
C GLU A 12 10.28 1.75 6.92
N ASP A 13 9.67 2.09 8.06
CA ASP A 13 9.10 1.12 8.99
C ASP A 13 8.05 0.21 8.35
N LEU A 14 7.16 0.78 7.51
CA LEU A 14 6.13 0.01 6.81
C LEU A 14 6.77 -0.87 5.75
N LYS A 15 7.72 -0.32 4.99
CA LYS A 15 8.46 -1.04 3.96
C LYS A 15 9.21 -2.24 4.54
N GLN A 16 9.97 -2.02 5.63
CA GLN A 16 10.73 -3.07 6.31
C GLN A 16 9.83 -4.15 6.89
N LYS A 17 8.71 -3.78 7.53
CA LYS A 17 7.71 -4.75 8.01
C LYS A 17 7.18 -5.63 6.89
N LEU A 18 6.84 -5.04 5.75
CA LEU A 18 6.33 -5.78 4.59
C LEU A 18 7.41 -6.69 3.97
N GLU A 19 8.67 -6.24 3.91
CA GLU A 19 9.80 -7.06 3.47
C GLU A 19 9.99 -8.28 4.38
N ILE A 20 9.97 -8.08 5.70
CA ILE A 20 10.07 -9.16 6.69
C ILE A 20 8.92 -10.17 6.53
N ILE A 21 7.67 -9.70 6.47
CA ILE A 21 6.50 -10.57 6.28
C ILE A 21 6.63 -11.37 4.96
N CYS A 22 7.01 -10.72 3.86
CA CYS A 22 7.16 -11.39 2.58
C CYS A 22 8.27 -12.44 2.60
N SER A 23 9.35 -12.20 3.36
CA SER A 23 10.45 -13.15 3.53
C SER A 23 9.99 -14.44 4.24
N PHE A 24 9.12 -14.34 5.26
CA PHE A 24 8.54 -15.51 5.93
C PHE A 24 7.57 -16.29 5.04
N ALA A 25 6.97 -15.62 4.04
CA ALA A 25 6.16 -16.24 3.00
C ALA A 25 6.97 -16.69 1.77
N ASN A 26 8.31 -16.55 1.78
CA ASN A 26 9.19 -16.84 0.65
C ASN A 26 8.81 -16.10 -0.65
N THR A 27 8.43 -14.83 -0.54
CA THR A 27 8.05 -13.95 -1.65
C THR A 27 8.82 -12.64 -1.61
N LYS A 28 8.79 -11.88 -2.73
CA LYS A 28 9.38 -10.53 -2.80
C LYS A 28 8.32 -9.49 -3.13
N PRO A 29 8.21 -8.41 -2.35
CA PRO A 29 7.34 -7.28 -2.67
C PRO A 29 8.00 -6.35 -3.69
N THR A 30 7.18 -5.71 -4.53
CA THR A 30 7.58 -4.52 -5.30
C THR A 30 6.78 -3.33 -4.79
N PHE A 31 7.47 -2.27 -4.38
CA PHE A 31 6.86 -1.08 -3.80
C PHE A 31 6.73 0.04 -4.82
N ILE A 32 5.58 0.70 -4.82
CA ILE A 32 5.31 1.91 -5.61
C ILE A 32 4.69 2.93 -4.68
N ASN A 33 5.32 4.10 -4.60
CA ASN A 33 4.86 5.20 -3.77
C ASN A 33 3.47 5.71 -4.19
N GLY A 34 2.68 6.07 -3.19
CA GLY A 34 1.40 6.74 -3.33
C GLY A 34 1.57 8.22 -3.67
N SER A 35 0.46 8.93 -3.73
CA SER A 35 0.50 10.38 -3.99
C SER A 35 -0.70 11.11 -3.43
N ILE A 36 -0.51 12.38 -3.09
CA ILE A 36 -1.63 13.30 -2.89
C ILE A 36 -1.99 13.90 -4.24
N ARG A 37 -3.28 13.82 -4.57
CA ARG A 37 -3.89 14.46 -5.73
C ARG A 37 -4.81 15.58 -5.25
N SER A 38 -4.48 16.82 -5.60
CA SER A 38 -5.23 18.01 -5.21
C SER A 38 -5.94 18.61 -6.41
N ILE A 39 -7.20 19.00 -6.24
CA ILE A 39 -7.95 19.73 -7.28
C ILE A 39 -7.68 21.23 -7.08
N GLU A 40 -7.04 21.86 -8.06
CA GLU A 40 -6.66 23.28 -8.00
C GLU A 40 -7.87 24.19 -7.72
N LYS A 41 -7.69 25.20 -6.86
CA LYS A 41 -8.73 26.14 -6.38
C LYS A 41 -9.86 25.50 -5.57
N THR A 42 -9.66 24.29 -5.05
CA THR A 42 -10.57 23.65 -4.08
C THR A 42 -9.78 23.09 -2.90
N ASN A 43 -10.47 22.75 -1.81
CA ASN A 43 -9.88 22.07 -0.66
C ASN A 43 -9.94 20.54 -0.78
N LEU A 44 -10.27 20.01 -1.97
CA LEU A 44 -10.41 18.58 -2.19
C LEU A 44 -9.04 17.95 -2.47
N ASN A 45 -8.64 17.07 -1.57
CA ASN A 45 -7.45 16.24 -1.67
C ASN A 45 -7.84 14.77 -1.65
N TYR A 46 -7.25 13.99 -2.54
CA TYR A 46 -7.35 12.54 -2.58
C TYR A 46 -5.98 11.93 -2.31
N ILE A 47 -5.93 10.94 -1.42
CA ILE A 47 -4.72 10.16 -1.17
C ILE A 47 -4.79 8.89 -2.01
N GLU A 48 -3.92 8.80 -2.99
CA GLU A 48 -3.64 7.55 -3.69
C GLU A 48 -2.73 6.69 -2.81
N PRO A 49 -3.14 5.46 -2.46
CA PRO A 49 -2.35 4.58 -1.60
C PRO A 49 -1.04 4.15 -2.27
N HIS A 50 -0.10 3.71 -1.44
CA HIS A 50 1.04 2.95 -1.93
C HIS A 50 0.58 1.63 -2.51
N ARG A 51 1.24 1.16 -3.56
CA ARG A 51 1.00 -0.17 -4.12
C ARG A 51 2.15 -1.09 -3.75
N VAL A 52 1.79 -2.27 -3.27
CA VAL A 52 2.72 -3.35 -2.92
C VAL A 52 2.32 -4.55 -3.77
N ILE A 53 3.16 -4.92 -4.73
CA ILE A 53 2.88 -6.04 -5.63
C ILE A 53 3.58 -7.28 -5.07
N ILE A 54 2.81 -8.30 -4.70
CA ILE A 54 3.32 -9.56 -4.14
C ILE A 54 2.62 -10.71 -4.88
N LYS A 55 3.39 -11.66 -5.43
CA LYS A 55 2.85 -12.77 -6.27
C LYS A 55 1.90 -12.28 -7.40
N GLY A 56 2.15 -11.10 -7.96
CA GLY A 56 1.30 -10.49 -9.01
C GLY A 56 -0.03 -9.89 -8.49
N ILE A 57 -0.33 -10.00 -7.20
CA ILE A 57 -1.48 -9.36 -6.57
C ILE A 57 -1.08 -7.95 -6.14
N THR A 58 -1.91 -6.96 -6.47
CA THR A 58 -1.74 -5.59 -5.98
C THR A 58 -2.39 -5.43 -4.62
N PHE A 59 -1.58 -5.07 -3.63
CA PHE A 59 -2.03 -4.63 -2.32
C PHE A 59 -1.92 -3.12 -2.21
N LEU A 60 -2.84 -2.50 -1.47
CA LEU A 60 -2.82 -1.07 -1.19
C LEU A 60 -2.45 -0.87 0.26
N ALA A 61 -1.45 -0.02 0.52
CA ALA A 61 -0.96 0.28 1.85
C ALA A 61 -0.98 1.78 2.09
N PHE A 62 -1.21 2.16 3.34
CA PHE A 62 -1.16 3.54 3.81
C PHE A 62 -0.13 3.64 4.93
N ASN A 63 0.63 4.71 4.96
CA ASN A 63 1.50 5.01 6.09
C ASN A 63 0.65 5.04 7.38
N TYR A 64 1.18 4.49 8.46
CA TYR A 64 0.53 4.38 9.78
C TYR A 64 -0.73 3.49 9.87
N ASP A 65 -1.20 2.85 8.79
CA ASP A 65 -2.33 1.91 8.86
C ASP A 65 -1.87 0.52 9.33
N LYS A 66 -2.71 -0.15 10.13
CA LYS A 66 -2.51 -1.54 10.59
C LYS A 66 -3.06 -2.55 9.58
N TYR A 67 -3.84 -2.09 8.62
CA TYR A 67 -4.45 -2.91 7.58
C TYR A 67 -3.73 -2.74 6.26
N ILE A 68 -3.77 -3.81 5.47
CA ILE A 68 -3.39 -3.81 4.07
C ILE A 68 -4.59 -4.25 3.24
N TYR A 69 -4.81 -3.59 2.11
CA TYR A 69 -5.99 -3.77 1.29
C TYR A 69 -5.67 -4.62 0.07
N ILE A 70 -6.56 -5.54 -0.31
CA ILE A 70 -6.33 -6.52 -1.38
C ILE A 70 -7.10 -6.07 -2.62
N LYS A 71 -6.38 -5.69 -3.69
CA LYS A 71 -6.89 -5.18 -4.99
C LYS A 71 -7.66 -3.86 -4.93
N ASN A 72 -8.45 -3.60 -3.89
CA ASN A 72 -9.28 -2.41 -3.74
C ASN A 72 -9.47 -2.04 -2.26
N ILE A 73 -10.01 -0.85 -1.98
CA ILE A 73 -10.17 -0.30 -0.63
C ILE A 73 -11.24 -0.97 0.24
N ARG A 74 -12.04 -1.89 -0.30
CA ARG A 74 -13.12 -2.56 0.45
C ARG A 74 -12.65 -3.83 1.14
N ASN A 75 -11.72 -4.55 0.51
CA ASN A 75 -11.19 -5.79 1.04
C ASN A 75 -9.86 -5.54 1.75
N LYS A 76 -9.77 -5.87 3.04
CA LYS A 76 -8.56 -5.64 3.85
C LYS A 76 -8.35 -6.74 4.87
N ILE A 77 -7.08 -6.95 5.20
CA ILE A 77 -6.62 -7.85 6.26
C ILE A 77 -5.66 -7.08 7.17
N LYS A 78 -5.45 -7.54 8.40
CA LYS A 78 -4.40 -6.95 9.24
C LYS A 78 -3.04 -7.30 8.65
N LEU A 79 -2.05 -6.43 8.84
CA LEU A 79 -0.66 -6.75 8.49
C LEU A 79 -0.17 -8.02 9.18
N THR A 80 -0.64 -8.30 10.39
CA THR A 80 -0.32 -9.54 11.13
C THR A 80 -0.86 -10.81 10.48
N GLU A 81 -1.89 -10.70 9.64
CA GLU A 81 -2.54 -11.83 8.94
C GLU A 81 -2.00 -11.98 7.51
N LEU A 82 -1.15 -11.05 7.05
CA LEU A 82 -0.65 -11.03 5.68
C LEU A 82 0.26 -12.23 5.39
N GLU A 83 1.07 -12.67 6.33
CA GLU A 83 1.93 -13.85 6.15
C GLU A 83 1.10 -15.10 5.82
N ASP A 84 0.10 -15.40 6.65
CA ASP A 84 -0.79 -16.53 6.46
C ASP A 84 -1.57 -16.41 5.16
N TYR A 85 -2.05 -15.20 4.82
CA TYR A 85 -2.70 -14.95 3.54
C TYR A 85 -1.79 -15.29 2.37
N LEU A 86 -0.54 -14.82 2.38
CA LEU A 86 0.44 -15.05 1.32
C LEU A 86 0.86 -16.52 1.19
N LYS A 87 0.84 -17.30 2.28
CA LYS A 87 1.14 -18.74 2.25
C LYS A 87 0.01 -19.58 1.67
N ASN A 88 -1.24 -19.12 1.78
CA ASN A 88 -2.43 -19.84 1.32
C ASN A 88 -2.87 -19.49 -0.12
N ILE A 89 -2.10 -18.66 -0.83
CA ILE A 89 -2.29 -18.32 -2.25
C ILE A 89 -1.19 -18.90 -3.13
#